data_AF-A0A2V9PGH3-F1
#
_entry.id   AF-A0A2V9PGH3-F1
#
_cell.length_a   1.000
_cell.length_b   1.000
_cell.length_c   1.000
_cell.angle_alpha   90.00
_cell.angle_beta   90.00
_cell.angle_gamma   90.00
#
_symmetry.space_group_name_H-M   'P 1'
#
loop_
_entity.id
_entity.type
_entity.pdbx_description
1 polymer ?
#
loop_
_entity_poly.entity_id
_entity_poly.type
_entity_poly.pdbx_seq_one_letter_code
_entity_poly.pdbx_strand_id
1 'polypeptide(L)' 'MLQRFSIRVRGTTGLLIAAVIIVVFLIALPAYRVFFLISVALGIVIAALLYLRNKYFPVGDKEVENKRPLGLD' A
#
# COMPACT_ATOMS: atom_id res chain seq x y z
N MET A 1 -19.49 8.80 -24.69
CA MET A 1 -18.49 7.72 -24.82
C MET A 1 -17.23 8.16 -24.10
N LEU A 2 -16.98 7.70 -22.87
CA LEU A 2 -15.78 8.09 -22.13
C LEU A 2 -14.58 7.28 -22.66
N GLN A 3 -13.69 7.97 -23.36
CA GLN A 3 -12.46 7.43 -23.91
C GLN A 3 -11.59 6.93 -22.75
N ARG A 4 -11.53 5.60 -22.56
CA ARG A 4 -10.64 4.96 -21.58
C ARG A 4 -9.19 5.16 -22.04
N PHE A 5 -8.55 6.23 -21.58
CA PHE A 5 -7.10 6.37 -21.68
C PHE A 5 -6.43 5.33 -20.77
N SER A 6 -6.12 4.15 -21.31
CA SER A 6 -5.30 3.17 -20.59
C SER A 6 -3.83 3.49 -20.79
N ILE A 7 -3.25 4.30 -19.90
CA ILE A 7 -1.80 4.50 -19.88
C ILE A 7 -1.20 3.23 -19.25
N ARG A 8 -0.47 2.45 -20.05
CA ARG A 8 0.19 1.21 -19.59
C ARG A 8 1.48 1.56 -18.84
N VAL A 9 1.32 2.16 -17.66
CA VAL A 9 2.45 2.47 -16.76
C VAL A 9 2.87 1.18 -16.06
N ARG A 10 4.13 0.76 -16.23
CA ARG A 10 4.68 -0.32 -15.39
C ARG A 10 4.64 0.15 -13.93
N GLY A 11 4.18 -0.69 -13.01
CA GLY A 11 4.05 -0.33 -11.59
C GLY A 11 5.33 0.29 -11.00
N THR A 12 6.49 -0.18 -11.44
CA THR A 12 7.81 0.36 -11.10
C THR A 12 7.99 1.84 -11.49
N THR A 13 7.49 2.25 -12.66
CA THR A 13 7.55 3.65 -13.10
C THR A 13 6.70 4.54 -12.22
N GLY A 14 5.48 4.11 -11.87
CA GLY A 14 4.62 4.83 -10.94
C GLY A 14 5.26 4.97 -9.55
N LEU A 15 5.88 3.90 -9.05
CA LEU A 15 6.59 3.90 -7.77
C LEU A 15 7.77 4.88 -7.77
N LEU A 16 8.57 4.89 -8.84
CA LEU A 16 9.70 5.80 -8.97
C LEU A 16 9.24 7.27 -9.00
N ILE A 17 8.19 7.58 -9.76
CA ILE A 17 7.63 8.94 -9.83
C ILE A 17 7.16 9.38 -8.44
N ALA A 18 6.41 8.52 -7.73
CA ALA A 18 5.95 8.83 -6.37
C ALA A 18 7.12 9.07 -5.41
N ALA A 19 8.17 8.24 -5.47
CA ALA A 19 9.36 8.40 -4.63
C ALA A 19 10.08 9.72 -4.90
N VAL A 20 10.25 10.12 -6.17
CA VAL A 20 10.88 11.39 -6.55
C VAL A 20 10.08 12.57 -6.02
N ILE A 21 8.75 12.55 -6.17
CA ILE A 21 7.89 13.62 -5.65
C ILE A 21 8.09 13.76 -4.14
N ILE A 22 8.05 12.66 -3.38
CA ILE A 22 8.25 12.69 -1.93
C ILE A 22 9.60 13.34 -1.58
N VAL A 23 10.69 12.93 -2.24
CA VAL A 23 12.04 13.48 -1.98
C VAL A 23 12.09 14.98 -2.25
N VAL A 24 11.52 15.44 -3.37
CA VAL A 24 11.47 16.88 -3.70
C VAL A 24 10.74 17.67 -2.63
N PHE A 25 9.58 17.19 -2.17
CA PHE A 25 8.81 17.86 -1.11
C PHE A 25 9.55 17.89 0.24
N LEU A 26 10.28 16.84 0.59
CA LEU A 26 11.08 16.78 1.83
C LEU A 26 12.27 17.74 1.84
N ILE A 27 12.85 18.03 0.66
CA ILE A 27 13.92 19.01 0.50
C ILE A 27 13.36 20.43 0.48
N ALA A 28 12.34 20.67 -0.35
CA ALA A 28 11.79 22.01 -0.59
C ALA A 28 11.05 22.56 0.64
N LEU A 29 10.34 21.70 1.38
CA LEU A 29 9.47 22.13 2.48
C LEU A 29 9.89 21.44 3.79
N PRO A 30 10.65 22.10 4.68
CA PRO A 30 11.11 21.48 5.92
C PRO A 30 9.97 21.06 6.85
N ALA A 31 8.82 21.74 6.81
CA ALA A 31 7.62 21.36 7.55
C ALA A 31 7.04 20.00 7.11
N TYR A 32 7.21 19.62 5.84
CA TYR A 32 6.75 18.33 5.33
C TYR A 32 7.51 17.14 5.93
N ARG A 33 8.70 17.36 6.50
CA ARG A 33 9.47 16.29 7.14
C ARG A 33 8.75 15.70 8.33
N VAL A 34 8.20 16.55 9.20
CA VAL A 34 7.46 16.12 10.39
C VAL A 34 6.17 15.41 9.99
N PHE A 35 5.44 15.98 9.02
CA PHE A 35 4.24 15.36 8.48
C PHE A 35 4.52 13.97 7.88
N PHE A 36 5.59 13.85 7.10
CA PHE A 36 6.00 12.58 6.51
C PHE A 36 6.38 11.56 7.58
N LEU A 37 7.14 11.95 8.61
CA LEU A 37 7.48 11.06 9.72
C LEU A 37 6.25 10.53 10.45
N ILE A 38 5.26 11.38 10.73
CA ILE A 38 4.01 10.95 11.36
C ILE A 38 3.24 9.97 10.45
N SER A 39 3.19 10.24 9.15
CA SER A 39 2.53 9.35 8.18
C SER A 39 3.20 7.98 8.11
N VAL A 40 4.53 7.94 8.04
CA VAL A 40 5.31 6.69 8.05
C VAL A 40 5.12 5.94 9.35
N ALA A 41 5.18 6.62 10.50
CA ALA A 41 4.95 6.01 11.80
C ALA A 41 3.55 5.38 11.89
N LEU A 42 2.51 6.08 11.42
CA LEU A 42 1.15 5.55 11.38
C LEU A 42 1.05 4.30 10.49
N GLY A 43 1.70 4.33 9.32
CA GLY A 43 1.76 3.17 8.43
C GLY A 43 2.42 1.96 9.09
N ILE A 44 3.53 2.17 9.80
CA ILE A 44 4.22 1.12 10.57
C ILE A 44 3.32 0.58 11.68
N VAL A 45 2.64 1.45 12.44
CA VAL A 45 1.73 1.05 13.52
C VAL A 45 0.60 0.17 12.97
N ILE A 46 -0.06 0.59 11.89
CA ILE A 46 -1.14 -0.18 11.27
C ILE A 46 -0.61 -1.52 10.74
N ALA A 47 0.54 -1.51 10.05
CA ALA A 47 1.16 -2.72 9.54
C ALA A 47 1.51 -3.70 10.67
N ALA A 48 2.07 -3.21 11.78
CA ALA A 48 2.36 -4.01 12.96
C ALA A 48 1.08 -4.58 13.59
N LEU A 49 0.01 -3.78 13.71
CA LEU A 49 -1.28 -4.26 14.22
C LEU A 49 -1.86 -5.36 13.33
N LEU A 50 -1.86 -5.18 12.01
CA LEU A 50 -2.32 -6.19 11.06
C LEU A 50 -1.45 -7.45 11.11
N TYR A 51 -0.13 -7.28 11.19
CA TYR A 51 0.81 -8.39 11.34
C TYR A 51 0.53 -9.19 12.63
N LEU A 52 0.40 -8.52 13.77
CA LEU A 52 0.11 -9.16 15.05
C LEU A 52 -1.27 -9.83 15.02
N ARG A 53 -2.28 -9.16 14.47
CA ARG A 53 -3.62 -9.74 14.30
C ARG A 53 -3.55 -11.03 13.50
N ASN A 54 -2.87 -11.02 12.35
CA ASN A 54 -2.70 -12.21 11.52
C ASN A 54 -1.85 -13.29 12.21
N LYS A 55 -0.88 -12.89 13.05
CA LYS A 55 -0.03 -13.83 13.78
C LYS A 55 -0.79 -14.58 14.89
N TYR A 56 -1.66 -13.90 15.63
CA TYR A 56 -2.41 -14.48 16.75
C TYR A 56 -3.78 -15.04 16.36
N PHE A 57 -4.41 -14.45 15.34
CA PHE A 57 -5.70 -14.85 14.79
C PHE A 57 -5.55 -15.02 13.28
N PRO A 58 -4.81 -16.05 12.83
CA PRO A 58 -4.71 -16.33 11.40
C PRO A 58 -6.12 -16.63 10.88
N VAL A 59 -6.47 -15.99 9.76
CA VAL A 59 -7.76 -16.25 9.10
C VAL A 59 -7.79 -17.72 8.73
N GLY A 60 -8.70 -18.44 9.38
CA GLY A 60 -8.86 -19.85 9.16
C GLY A 60 -9.45 -20.07 7.77
N ASP A 61 -8.97 -21.11 7.13
CA ASP A 61 -9.52 -21.70 5.93
C ASP A 61 -11.08 -21.77 5.97
N LYS A 62 -11.66 -22.09 7.12
CA LYS A 62 -13.11 -22.24 7.33
C LYS A 62 -13.89 -20.91 7.34
N GLU A 63 -13.19 -19.79 7.51
CA GLU A 63 -13.77 -18.44 7.58
C GLU A 63 -13.78 -17.75 6.20
N VAL A 64 -13.18 -18.38 5.18
CA VAL A 64 -13.18 -17.90 3.80
C VAL A 64 -14.28 -18.63 3.04
N GLU A 65 -15.40 -17.94 2.80
CA GLU A 65 -16.60 -18.49 2.13
C GLU A 65 -16.33 -18.96 0.68
N ASN A 66 -15.18 -18.58 0.09
CA ASN A 66 -14.74 -19.01 -1.23
C ASN A 66 -13.23 -19.30 -1.27
N LYS A 67 -12.83 -20.51 -0.85
CA LYS A 67 -11.42 -20.92 -0.81
C LYS A 67 -10.75 -21.13 -2.17
N ARG A 68 -11.51 -21.41 -3.24
CA ARG A 68 -11.00 -21.75 -4.57
C ARG A 68 -11.80 -21.04 -5.65
N PRO A 69 -11.59 -19.71 -5.83
CA PRO A 69 -12.31 -18.94 -6.85
C PRO A 69 -11.98 -19.38 -8.29
N LEU A 70 -10.94 -20.20 -8.46
CA LEU A 70 -10.44 -20.67 -9.77
C LEU A 70 -10.72 -22.16 -10.04
N GLY A 71 -11.36 -22.90 -9.11
CA GLY A 71 -11.80 -24.28 -9.34
C GLY A 71 -10.70 -25.29 -9.69
N LEU A 72 -9.45 -25.06 -9.28
CA LEU A 72 -8.34 -25.99 -9.53
C LEU A 72 -8.30 -27.06 -8.43
N ASP A 73 -8.20 -28.34 -8.83
CA ASP A 73 -8.11 -29.51 -7.94
C ASP A 73 -6.75 -29.66 -7.26
#